data_AF-A0A5C9EPR2-F1
#
_entry.id   AF-A0A5C9EPR2-F1
#
_cell.length_a   1.000
_cell.length_b   1.000
_cell.length_c   1.000
_cell.angle_alpha   90.00
_cell.angle_beta   90.00
_cell.angle_gamma   90.00
#
_symmetry.space_group_name_H-M   'P 1'
#
loop_
_entity.id
_entity.type
_entity.pdbx_description
1 polymer ?
#
loop_
_entity_poly.entity_id
_entity_poly.type
_entity_poly.pdbx_seq_one_letter_code
_entity_poly.pdbx_strand_id
1 'polypeptide(L)'
;MPKLKKARRNKQATPIEDKQNYAYKSIVISIILSLACLTISLFFNGELISITLSGDAIWKLIDIIIKVFSILMFFLFVIIVIGNYKELTGKPMNWKELLFVFIISLIQSILNLTVFIITLIGLILVIIYLYLSQ
;
A
#
# COMPACT_ATOMS: atom_id res chain seq x y z
N MET A 1 50.05 -4.39 -36.19
CA MET A 1 48.57 -4.32 -36.10
C MET A 1 48.19 -3.60 -34.81
N PRO A 2 47.53 -2.42 -34.86
CA PRO A 2 47.13 -1.72 -33.66
C PRO A 2 45.86 -2.36 -33.07
N LYS A 3 45.90 -2.70 -31.78
CA LYS A 3 44.75 -3.24 -31.05
C LYS A 3 43.74 -2.11 -30.80
N LEU A 4 42.60 -2.15 -31.48
CA LEU A 4 41.47 -1.25 -31.24
C LEU A 4 40.96 -1.46 -29.81
N LYS A 5 41.26 -0.49 -28.94
CA LYS A 5 40.77 -0.42 -27.56
C LYS A 5 39.26 -0.16 -27.62
N LYS A 6 38.46 -1.19 -27.31
CA LYS A 6 37.00 -1.13 -27.30
C LYS A 6 36.55 -0.13 -26.22
N ALA A 7 36.23 1.09 -26.64
CA ALA A 7 35.68 2.10 -25.74
C ALA A 7 34.35 1.57 -25.18
N ARG A 8 34.28 1.36 -23.86
CA ARG A 8 33.02 1.11 -23.16
C ARG A 8 32.15 2.35 -23.35
N ARG A 9 31.14 2.28 -24.22
CA ARG A 9 30.04 3.23 -24.22
C ARG A 9 29.36 3.10 -22.86
N ASN A 10 29.60 4.06 -21.97
CA ASN A 10 28.71 4.30 -20.84
C ASN A 10 27.35 4.64 -21.46
N LYS A 11 26.41 3.69 -21.43
CA LYS A 11 25.00 3.96 -21.69
C LYS A 11 24.55 4.94 -20.61
N GLN A 12 24.54 6.24 -20.92
CA GLN A 12 23.79 7.20 -20.11
C GLN A 12 22.32 6.81 -20.26
N ALA A 13 21.71 6.36 -19.17
CA ALA A 13 20.28 6.10 -19.13
C ALA A 13 19.56 7.40 -19.52
N THR A 14 18.61 7.28 -20.43
CA THR A 14 17.77 8.43 -20.77
C THR A 14 16.85 8.77 -19.58
N PRO A 15 16.43 10.03 -19.38
CA PRO A 15 15.53 10.41 -18.28
C PRO A 15 14.22 9.60 -18.25
N ILE A 16 13.83 9.00 -19.38
CA ILE A 16 12.68 8.09 -19.51
C ILE A 16 12.99 6.72 -18.89
N GLU A 17 14.16 6.14 -19.18
CA GLU A 17 14.61 4.87 -18.57
C GLU A 17 14.77 5.00 -17.04
N ASP A 18 15.25 6.15 -16.56
CA ASP A 18 15.36 6.40 -15.12
C ASP A 18 13.99 6.44 -14.44
N LYS A 19 13.01 7.19 -14.99
CA LYS A 19 11.64 7.23 -14.46
C LYS A 19 11.00 5.84 -14.39
N GLN A 20 11.15 5.03 -15.45
CA GLN A 20 10.62 3.66 -15.48
C GLN A 20 11.28 2.78 -14.41
N ASN A 21 12.59 2.90 -14.22
CA ASN A 21 13.31 2.17 -13.17
C ASN A 21 12.85 2.58 -11.76
N TYR A 22 12.60 3.87 -11.52
CA TYR A 22 12.05 4.34 -10.24
C TYR A 22 10.64 3.82 -9.99
N ALA A 23 9.74 3.91 -10.97
CA ALA A 23 8.37 3.40 -10.86
C ALA A 23 8.36 1.88 -10.58
N TYR A 24 9.21 1.11 -11.27
CA TYR A 24 9.34 -0.33 -11.03
C TYR A 24 9.84 -0.64 -9.61
N LYS A 25 10.90 0.03 -9.14
CA LYS A 25 11.40 -0.16 -7.77
C LYS A 25 10.34 0.20 -6.73
N SER A 26 9.61 1.28 -6.95
CA SER A 26 8.52 1.72 -6.08
C SER A 26 7.42 0.64 -5.98
N ILE A 27 7.00 0.07 -7.12
CA ILE A 27 6.04 -1.05 -7.16
C ILE A 27 6.51 -2.21 -6.29
N VAL A 28 7.76 -2.67 -6.46
CA VAL A 28 8.28 -3.83 -5.71
C VAL A 28 8.27 -3.56 -4.20
N ILE A 29 8.73 -2.38 -3.78
CA ILE A 29 8.76 -2.00 -2.37
C ILE A 29 7.34 -1.91 -1.80
N SER A 30 6.41 -1.29 -2.52
CA SER A 30 5.01 -1.16 -2.08
C SER A 30 4.27 -2.50 -2.06
N ILE A 31 4.63 -3.47 -2.92
CA ILE A 31 4.09 -4.84 -2.81
C ILE A 31 4.56 -5.49 -1.51
N ILE A 32 5.85 -5.41 -1.20
CA ILE A 32 6.40 -6.00 0.04
C ILE A 32 5.75 -5.35 1.28
N LEU A 33 5.63 -4.03 1.28
CA LEU A 33 5.00 -3.29 2.37
C LEU A 33 3.51 -3.58 2.50
N SER A 34 2.77 -3.65 1.39
CA SER A 34 1.34 -3.99 1.44
C SER A 34 1.11 -5.41 1.97
N LEU A 35 1.93 -6.37 1.55
CA LEU A 35 1.85 -7.74 2.06
C LEU A 35 2.17 -7.82 3.56
N ALA A 36 3.19 -7.09 4.02
CA ALA A 36 3.52 -7.00 5.43
C ALA A 36 2.35 -6.39 6.25
N CYS A 37 1.77 -5.28 5.78
CA CYS A 37 0.63 -4.64 6.42
C CYS A 37 -0.61 -5.55 6.46
N LEU A 38 -0.92 -6.25 5.35
CA LEU A 38 -2.00 -7.22 5.28
C LEU A 38 -1.81 -8.33 6.31
N THR A 39 -0.59 -8.87 6.39
CA THR A 39 -0.25 -9.94 7.32
C THR A 39 -0.45 -9.48 8.77
N ILE A 40 0.07 -8.31 9.13
CA ILE A 40 -0.13 -7.70 10.46
C ILE A 40 -1.62 -7.51 10.75
N SER A 41 -2.36 -6.95 9.79
CA SER A 41 -3.80 -6.72 9.92
C SER A 41 -4.57 -8.01 10.20
N LEU A 42 -4.26 -9.11 9.49
CA LEU A 42 -4.90 -10.40 9.70
C LEU A 42 -4.59 -10.99 11.08
N PHE A 43 -3.35 -10.88 11.55
CA PHE A 43 -2.99 -11.37 12.89
C PHE A 43 -3.71 -10.62 14.01
N PHE A 44 -3.79 -9.31 13.92
CA PHE A 44 -4.44 -8.50 14.94
C PHE A 44 -5.98 -8.56 14.86
N ASN A 45 -6.56 -8.37 13.67
CA ASN A 45 -8.02 -8.36 13.49
C ASN A 45 -8.63 -9.76 13.57
N GLY A 46 -7.89 -10.81 13.18
CA GLY A 46 -8.28 -12.20 13.39
C GLY A 46 -8.13 -12.67 14.84
N GLU A 47 -7.78 -11.77 15.77
CA GLU A 47 -7.58 -12.03 17.20
C GLU A 47 -6.54 -13.12 17.52
N LEU A 48 -5.68 -13.49 16.54
CA LEU A 48 -4.57 -14.42 16.76
C LEU A 48 -3.51 -13.82 17.70
N ILE A 49 -3.37 -12.50 17.67
CA ILE A 49 -2.53 -11.73 18.58
C ILE A 49 -3.41 -10.67 19.22
N SER A 50 -3.52 -10.70 20.55
CA SER A 50 -4.26 -9.70 21.32
C SER A 50 -3.38 -9.13 22.41
N ILE A 51 -3.23 -7.80 22.41
CA ILE A 51 -2.45 -7.06 23.42
C ILE A 51 -3.32 -6.75 24.66
N THR A 52 -4.60 -7.15 24.68
CA THR A 52 -5.56 -6.80 25.75
C THR A 52 -5.43 -7.58 27.07
N LEU A 53 -4.25 -8.15 27.34
CA LEU A 53 -3.96 -8.95 28.55
C LEU A 53 -4.15 -8.19 29.87
N SER A 54 -4.08 -6.86 29.87
CA SER A 54 -4.07 -6.03 31.09
C SER A 54 -5.41 -5.34 31.42
N GLY A 55 -6.45 -5.46 30.58
CA GLY A 55 -7.76 -4.83 30.81
C GLY A 55 -7.81 -3.30 30.77
N ASP A 56 -6.65 -2.65 30.73
CA ASP A 56 -6.48 -1.20 30.74
C ASP A 56 -7.03 -0.55 29.46
N ALA A 57 -7.63 0.64 29.61
CA ALA A 57 -8.22 1.38 28.49
C ALA A 57 -7.15 1.79 27.46
N ILE A 58 -5.94 2.09 27.92
CA ILE A 58 -4.81 2.51 27.08
C ILE A 58 -4.39 1.38 26.13
N TRP A 59 -4.28 0.15 26.63
CA TRP A 59 -3.87 -1.00 25.81
C TRP A 59 -4.92 -1.37 24.75
N LYS A 60 -6.22 -1.23 25.08
CA LYS A 60 -7.31 -1.37 24.10
C LYS A 60 -7.23 -0.32 23.00
N LEU A 61 -6.93 0.93 23.35
CA LEU A 61 -6.78 2.01 22.38
C LEU A 61 -5.62 1.73 21.41
N ILE A 62 -4.46 1.30 21.95
CA ILE A 62 -3.29 0.95 21.13
C ILE A 62 -3.62 -0.20 20.17
N ASP A 63 -4.31 -1.24 20.64
CA ASP A 63 -4.75 -2.36 19.81
C ASP A 63 -5.62 -1.91 18.63
N ILE A 64 -6.61 -1.04 18.89
CA ILE A 64 -7.46 -0.46 17.85
C ILE A 64 -6.64 0.37 16.85
N ILE A 65 -5.72 1.20 17.34
CA ILE A 65 -4.86 2.03 16.48
C ILE A 65 -4.02 1.16 15.55
N ILE A 66 -3.38 0.11 16.06
CA ILE A 66 -2.55 -0.79 15.24
C ILE A 66 -3.40 -1.47 14.16
N LYS A 67 -4.59 -1.97 14.53
CA LYS A 67 -5.53 -2.59 13.60
C LYS A 67 -5.92 -1.64 12.47
N VAL A 68 -6.44 -0.46 12.81
CA VAL A 68 -6.86 0.55 11.82
C VAL A 68 -5.66 0.97 10.95
N PHE A 69 -4.52 1.30 11.58
CA PHE A 69 -3.34 1.78 10.88
C PHE A 69 -2.81 0.76 9.87
N SER A 70 -2.74 -0.52 10.25
CA SER A 70 -2.30 -1.59 9.35
C SER A 70 -3.19 -1.72 8.11
N ILE A 71 -4.51 -1.60 8.24
CA ILE A 71 -5.45 -1.66 7.12
C ILE A 71 -5.32 -0.44 6.21
N LEU A 72 -5.23 0.77 6.78
CA LEU A 72 -5.06 1.99 5.99
C LEU A 72 -3.73 2.01 5.23
N MET A 73 -2.63 1.57 5.87
CA MET A 73 -1.33 1.45 5.21
C MET A 73 -1.36 0.38 4.11
N PHE A 74 -1.99 -0.77 4.35
CA PHE A 74 -2.23 -1.76 3.29
C PHE A 74 -2.94 -1.13 2.09
N PHE A 75 -4.06 -0.43 2.32
CA PHE A 75 -4.84 0.22 1.26
C PHE A 75 -3.98 1.22 0.47
N LEU A 76 -3.25 2.10 1.16
CA LEU A 76 -2.37 3.09 0.54
C LEU A 76 -1.29 2.45 -0.31
N PHE A 77 -0.57 1.44 0.20
CA PHE A 77 0.48 0.79 -0.56
C PHE A 77 -0.05 0.06 -1.79
N VAL A 78 -1.22 -0.57 -1.72
CA VAL A 78 -1.84 -1.19 -2.90
C VAL A 78 -2.23 -0.14 -3.94
N ILE A 79 -2.76 1.02 -3.52
CA ILE A 79 -3.05 2.11 -4.46
C ILE A 79 -1.78 2.64 -5.11
N ILE A 80 -0.68 2.77 -4.36
CA ILE A 80 0.62 3.18 -4.92
C ILE A 80 1.10 2.17 -5.97
N VAL A 81 0.97 0.86 -5.70
CA VAL A 81 1.29 -0.20 -6.66
C VAL A 81 0.46 -0.04 -7.94
N ILE A 82 -0.86 0.11 -7.81
CA ILE A 82 -1.77 0.24 -8.95
C ILE A 82 -1.44 1.52 -9.72
N GLY A 83 -1.30 2.67 -9.05
CA GLY A 83 -0.97 3.95 -9.65
C GLY A 83 0.33 3.92 -10.46
N ASN A 84 1.41 3.40 -9.87
CA ASN A 84 2.69 3.29 -10.56
C ASN A 84 2.64 2.28 -11.72
N TYR A 85 1.93 1.16 -11.57
CA TYR A 85 1.74 0.19 -12.65
C TYR A 85 0.95 0.78 -13.82
N LYS A 86 -0.05 1.60 -13.51
CA LYS A 86 -0.87 2.34 -14.47
C LYS A 86 -0.06 3.41 -15.20
N GLU A 87 0.80 4.12 -14.49
CA GLU A 87 1.76 5.07 -15.11
C GLU A 87 2.71 4.35 -16.08
N LEU A 88 3.26 3.18 -15.71
CA LEU A 88 4.11 2.37 -16.60
C LEU A 88 3.39 1.85 -17.84
N THR A 89 2.09 1.55 -17.74
CA THR A 89 1.27 1.03 -18.84
C THR A 89 0.56 2.14 -19.64
N GLY A 90 0.69 3.39 -19.22
CA GLY A 90 0.05 4.56 -19.86
C GLY A 90 -1.48 4.56 -19.76
N LYS A 91 -2.06 3.84 -18.80
CA LYS A 91 -3.51 3.75 -18.61
C LYS A 91 -3.91 4.43 -17.30
N PRO A 92 -5.07 5.10 -17.21
CA PRO A 92 -5.55 5.64 -15.93
C PRO A 92 -5.99 4.52 -14.97
N MET A 93 -6.00 4.82 -13.67
CA MET A 93 -6.54 3.93 -12.65
C MET A 93 -8.05 3.81 -12.79
N ASN A 94 -8.58 2.59 -12.78
CA ASN A 94 -10.02 2.36 -12.91
C ASN A 94 -10.70 2.36 -11.54
N TRP A 95 -11.90 2.93 -11.45
CA TRP A 95 -12.74 2.88 -10.25
C TRP A 95 -13.03 1.45 -9.77
N LYS A 96 -13.09 0.47 -10.70
CA LYS A 96 -13.28 -0.95 -10.37
C LYS A 96 -12.11 -1.51 -9.54
N GLU A 97 -10.89 -1.12 -9.87
CA GLU A 97 -9.69 -1.55 -9.14
C GLU A 97 -9.69 -0.91 -7.75
N LEU A 98 -9.99 0.38 -7.66
CA LEU A 98 -10.10 1.08 -6.38
C LEU A 98 -11.19 0.47 -5.48
N LEU A 99 -12.38 0.21 -6.03
CA LEU A 99 -13.49 -0.42 -5.31
C LEU A 99 -13.11 -1.83 -4.81
N PHE A 100 -12.39 -2.60 -5.62
CA PHE A 100 -11.94 -3.93 -5.24
C PHE A 100 -11.00 -3.88 -4.02
N VAL A 101 -9.99 -3.00 -4.05
CA VAL A 101 -9.06 -2.83 -2.92
C VAL A 101 -9.81 -2.30 -1.68
N PHE A 102 -10.77 -1.38 -1.88
CA PHE A 102 -11.59 -0.86 -0.80
C PHE A 102 -12.39 -1.96 -0.09
N ILE A 103 -13.03 -2.85 -0.85
CA ILE A 103 -13.79 -3.98 -0.30
C ILE A 103 -12.85 -4.93 0.47
N ILE A 104 -11.68 -5.25 -0.08
CA ILE A 104 -10.68 -6.11 0.60
C ILE A 104 -10.22 -5.48 1.92
N SER A 105 -10.00 -4.16 1.95
CA SER A 105 -9.64 -3.45 3.19
C SER A 105 -10.76 -3.50 4.22
N LEU A 106 -12.02 -3.35 3.81
CA LEU A 106 -13.16 -3.44 4.74
C LEU A 106 -13.33 -4.84 5.34
N ILE A 107 -13.16 -5.89 4.53
CA ILE A 107 -13.25 -7.29 5.00
C ILE A 107 -12.28 -7.55 6.16
N GLN A 108 -11.10 -6.93 6.17
CA GLN A 108 -10.11 -7.09 7.24
C GLN A 108 -10.58 -6.57 8.61
N SER A 109 -11.55 -5.66 8.64
CA SER A 109 -12.06 -5.07 9.89
C SER A 109 -13.44 -5.56 10.30
N ILE A 110 -14.06 -6.46 9.51
CA ILE A 110 -15.48 -6.86 9.70
C ILE A 110 -15.77 -7.50 11.06
N LEU A 111 -14.75 -8.10 11.69
CA LEU A 111 -14.89 -8.79 12.97
C LEU A 111 -14.97 -7.83 14.17
N ASN A 112 -14.53 -6.58 14.01
CA ASN A 112 -14.55 -5.58 15.09
C ASN A 112 -15.26 -4.31 14.64
N LEU A 113 -16.48 -4.08 15.14
CA LEU A 113 -17.33 -2.97 14.72
C LEU A 113 -16.65 -1.59 14.88
N THR A 114 -15.91 -1.38 15.98
CA THR A 114 -15.21 -0.12 16.22
C THR A 114 -14.10 0.10 15.21
N VAL A 115 -13.27 -0.92 14.97
CA VAL A 115 -12.21 -0.87 13.94
C VAL A 115 -12.82 -0.67 12.56
N PHE A 116 -13.93 -1.35 12.27
CA PHE A 116 -14.65 -1.25 11.01
C PHE A 116 -15.10 0.18 10.71
N ILE A 117 -15.80 0.83 11.64
CA ILE A 117 -16.31 2.19 11.45
C ILE A 117 -15.16 3.18 11.26
N ILE A 118 -14.12 3.10 12.09
CA ILE A 118 -12.97 4.00 11.98
C ILE A 118 -12.23 3.78 10.65
N THR A 119 -12.03 2.51 10.26
CA THR A 119 -11.40 2.16 8.99
C THR A 119 -12.21 2.64 7.80
N LEU A 120 -13.55 2.46 7.83
CA LEU A 120 -14.44 2.94 6.78
C LEU A 120 -14.30 4.46 6.57
N ILE A 121 -14.32 5.24 7.65
CA ILE A 121 -14.11 6.69 7.58
C ILE A 121 -12.72 7.00 7.00
N GLY A 122 -11.67 6.33 7.49
CA GLY A 122 -10.31 6.52 6.99
C GLY A 122 -10.17 6.21 5.50
N LEU A 123 -10.74 5.11 5.02
CA LEU A 123 -10.73 4.73 3.61
C LEU A 123 -11.49 5.74 2.74
N ILE A 124 -12.66 6.22 3.20
CA ILE A 124 -13.42 7.26 2.49
C ILE A 124 -12.58 8.55 2.38
N LEU A 125 -11.92 8.97 3.47
CA LEU A 125 -11.04 10.14 3.44
C LEU A 125 -9.89 9.99 2.45
N VAL A 126 -9.26 8.80 2.39
CA VAL A 126 -8.21 8.52 1.40
C VAL A 126 -8.77 8.59 -0.03
N ILE A 127 -9.96 8.04 -0.29
CA ILE A 127 -10.59 8.10 -1.62
C ILE A 127 -10.90 9.55 -2.00
N ILE A 128 -11.48 10.35 -1.09
CA ILE A 128 -11.75 11.77 -1.32
C ILE A 128 -10.46 12.51 -1.63
N TYR A 129 -9.39 12.27 -0.86
CA TYR A 129 -8.08 12.86 -1.10
C TYR A 129 -7.55 12.53 -2.50
N LEU A 130 -7.62 11.26 -2.90
CA LEU A 130 -7.19 10.83 -4.23
C LEU A 130 -8.01 11.44 -5.35
N TYR A 131 -9.32 11.60 -5.13
CA TYR A 131 -10.21 12.24 -6.11
C TYR A 131 -9.89 13.73 -6.27
N LEU A 132 -9.58 14.45 -5.18
CA LEU A 132 -9.24 15.87 -5.23
C LEU A 132 -7.83 16.14 -5.78
N SER A 133 -6.93 15.16 -5.70
CA SER A 133 -5.56 15.27 -6.20
C SER A 133 -5.41 14.91 -7.69
N GLN A 134 -6.45 14.38 -8.33
CA GLN A 134 -6.51 14.10 -9.77
C GLN A 134 -6.88 15.35 -10.56
#